data_AF-A0A1Y4MU09-F1
#
_entry.id   AF-A0A1Y4MU09-F1
#
_cell.length_a   1.000
_cell.length_b   1.000
_cell.length_c   1.000
_cell.angle_alpha   90.00
_cell.angle_beta   90.00
_cell.angle_gamma   90.00
#
_symmetry.space_group_name_H-M   'P 1'
#
loop_
_entity.id
_entity.type
_entity.pdbx_description
1 polymer ?
#
loop_
_entity_poly.entity_id
_entity_poly.type
_entity_poly.pdbx_seq_one_letter_code
_entity_poly.pdbx_strand_id
1 'polypeptide(L)'
;MKKIGIDLGTTNTVVTINDNDQIKIIPIDNDHLVPSVFYYNEKRKIKLVGKRAKNRGLMDPDNYIKSTKRSIDSPEKNLQLLIKLLVAKILPLKFFLKLKKLFTNILGMKKK
;
A
#
# COMPACT_ATOMS: atom_id res chain seq x y z
N MET A 1 9.85 2.95 23.04
CA MET A 1 8.57 2.96 22.27
C MET A 1 8.88 2.47 20.86
N LYS A 2 8.24 1.39 20.41
CA LYS A 2 8.49 0.85 19.06
C LYS A 2 7.89 1.79 18.02
N LYS A 3 8.71 2.26 17.07
CA LYS A 3 8.28 3.17 15.99
C LYS A 3 8.30 2.43 14.67
N ILE A 4 7.42 2.81 13.75
CA ILE A 4 7.36 2.25 12.40
C ILE A 4 7.83 3.31 11.41
N GLY A 5 8.78 2.94 10.55
CA GLY A 5 9.14 3.71 9.37
C GLY A 5 8.45 3.14 8.14
N ILE A 6 7.96 4.00 7.25
CA ILE A 6 7.38 3.59 5.97
C ILE A 6 7.97 4.49 4.90
N ASP A 7 8.75 3.90 4.00
CA ASP A 7 9.16 4.56 2.78
C ASP A 7 8.15 4.23 1.67
N LEU A 8 7.44 5.26 1.21
CA LEU A 8 6.46 5.16 0.15
C LEU A 8 7.07 5.58 -1.19
N GLY A 9 7.82 4.69 -1.83
CA GLY A 9 8.29 4.92 -3.19
C GLY A 9 7.16 4.90 -4.23
N THR A 10 7.49 5.34 -5.45
CA THR A 10 6.58 5.27 -6.62
C THR A 10 6.47 3.85 -7.17
N THR A 11 7.51 3.04 -6.98
CA THR A 11 7.64 1.69 -7.52
C THR A 11 7.58 0.64 -6.42
N ASN A 12 8.29 0.87 -5.31
CA ASN A 12 8.33 -0.04 -4.17
C ASN A 12 8.14 0.71 -2.86
N THR A 13 7.60 0.01 -1.87
CA THR A 13 7.40 0.45 -0.50
C THR A 13 8.21 -0.44 0.42
N VAL A 14 8.86 0.18 1.40
CA VAL A 14 9.62 -0.50 2.46
C VAL A 14 9.02 -0.15 3.81
N VAL A 15 8.99 -1.13 4.70
CA VAL A 15 8.50 -0.96 6.06
C VAL A 15 9.60 -1.35 7.03
N THR A 16 9.84 -0.49 8.02
CA THR A 16 10.83 -0.73 9.06
C THR A 16 10.20 -0.60 10.44
N ILE A 17 10.82 -1.25 11.41
CA ILE A 17 10.57 -1.07 12.83
C ILE A 17 11.86 -0.58 13.50
N ASN A 18 11.74 0.47 14.30
CA ASN A 18 12.77 0.87 15.24
C ASN A 18 12.37 0.33 16.62
N ASP A 19 13.20 -0.58 17.14
CA ASP A 19 13.08 -1.21 18.44
C ASP A 19 14.41 -1.06 19.20
N ASN A 20 14.44 -0.19 20.21
CA ASN A 20 15.60 0.10 21.05
C ASN A 20 16.89 0.37 20.23
N ASP A 21 16.84 1.37 19.35
CA ASP A 21 17.92 1.82 18.47
C ASP A 21 18.38 0.79 17.41
N GLN A 22 17.68 -0.35 17.30
CA GLN A 22 17.83 -1.27 16.18
C GLN A 22 16.73 -1.02 15.15
N ILE A 23 17.13 -0.70 13.92
CA ILE A 23 16.22 -0.60 12.77
C ILE A 23 16.23 -1.94 12.04
N LYS A 24 15.05 -2.54 11.88
CA LYS A 24 14.86 -3.80 11.14
C LYS A 24 13.82 -3.61 10.06
N ILE A 25 14.06 -4.16 8.87
CA ILE A 25 13.06 -4.21 7.79
C ILE A 25 12.05 -5.31 8.13
N ILE A 26 10.76 -4.99 8.01
CA ILE A 26 9.68 -5.96 8.18
C ILE A 26 9.31 -6.51 6.80
N PRO A 27 9.48 -7.83 6.55
CA PRO A 27 9.00 -8.42 5.33
C PRO A 27 7.46 -8.45 5.30
N ILE A 28 6.88 -8.17 4.14
CA ILE A 28 5.44 -8.27 3.87
C ILE A 28 5.26 -9.31 2.77
N ASP A 29 4.43 -10.33 3.04
CA ASP A 29 4.28 -11.49 2.14
C ASP A 29 5.65 -12.13 1.78
N ASN A 30 6.55 -12.24 2.78
CA ASN A 30 7.93 -12.75 2.66
C ASN A 30 8.87 -11.93 1.75
N ASP A 31 8.54 -10.68 1.46
CA ASP A 31 9.36 -9.79 0.64
C ASP A 31 9.73 -8.51 1.40
N HIS A 32 10.97 -8.05 1.26
CA HIS A 32 11.45 -6.81 1.88
C HIS A 32 11.07 -5.57 1.05
N LEU A 33 10.83 -5.76 -0.24
CA LEU A 33 10.37 -4.72 -1.16
C LEU A 33 8.95 -5.03 -1.62
N VAL A 34 8.01 -4.14 -1.33
CA VAL A 34 6.61 -4.33 -1.69
C VAL A 34 6.27 -3.46 -2.89
N PRO A 35 5.81 -4.02 -4.03
CA PRO A 35 5.38 -3.21 -5.17
C PRO A 35 4.32 -2.18 -4.76
N SER A 36 4.52 -0.90 -5.11
CA SER A 36 3.64 0.22 -4.79
C SER A 36 2.43 0.28 -5.73
N VAL A 37 1.66 -0.81 -5.72
CA VAL A 37 0.54 -1.03 -6.64
C VAL A 37 -0.65 -1.63 -5.90
N PHE A 38 -1.84 -1.37 -6.44
CA PHE A 38 -3.09 -1.88 -5.92
C PHE A 38 -3.90 -2.52 -7.02
N TYR A 39 -4.74 -3.47 -6.65
CA TYR A 39 -5.74 -4.02 -7.52
C TYR A 39 -7.10 -3.92 -6.84
N TYR A 40 -8.05 -3.26 -7.51
CA TYR A 40 -9.41 -3.07 -7.04
C TYR A 40 -10.41 -3.56 -8.07
N ASN A 41 -11.16 -4.62 -7.76
CA ASN A 41 -12.28 -5.03 -8.59
C ASN A 41 -13.55 -4.94 -7.75
N GLU A 42 -14.36 -3.90 -8.02
CA GLU A 42 -15.57 -3.61 -7.25
C GLU A 42 -16.63 -4.69 -7.43
N LYS A 43 -16.89 -5.13 -8.68
CA LYS A 43 -17.89 -6.15 -9.01
C LYS A 43 -17.64 -7.46 -8.25
N ARG A 44 -16.38 -7.87 -8.13
CA ARG A 44 -15.96 -9.09 -7.43
C ARG A 44 -15.60 -8.85 -5.96
N LYS A 45 -15.69 -7.61 -5.46
CA LYS A 45 -15.28 -7.18 -4.12
C LYS A 45 -13.83 -7.54 -3.76
N ILE A 46 -12.92 -7.61 -4.74
CA ILE A 46 -11.51 -7.99 -4.54
C ILE A 46 -10.66 -6.73 -4.30
N LYS A 47 -9.81 -6.78 -3.27
CA LYS A 47 -8.89 -5.71 -2.87
C LYS A 47 -7.52 -6.31 -2.56
N LEU A 48 -6.51 -6.03 -3.39
CA LEU A 48 -5.16 -6.56 -3.23
C LEU A 48 -4.12 -5.42 -3.25
N VAL A 49 -2.98 -5.66 -2.59
CA VAL A 49 -1.81 -4.76 -2.54
C VAL A 49 -0.54 -5.55 -2.88
N GLY A 50 0.55 -4.87 -3.22
CA GLY A 50 1.87 -5.49 -3.32
C GLY A 50 1.97 -6.54 -4.42
N LYS A 51 2.68 -7.64 -4.14
CA LYS A 51 2.93 -8.73 -5.10
C LYS A 51 1.65 -9.35 -5.64
N ARG A 52 0.65 -9.56 -4.78
CA ARG A 52 -0.65 -10.12 -5.19
C ARG A 52 -1.39 -9.18 -6.14
N ALA A 53 -1.35 -7.87 -5.87
CA ALA A 53 -1.91 -6.87 -6.78
C ALA A 53 -1.19 -6.83 -8.12
N LYS A 54 0.15 -6.86 -8.10
CA LYS A 54 0.98 -6.91 -9.31
C LYS A 54 0.60 -8.11 -10.19
N ASN A 55 0.59 -9.31 -9.61
CA ASN A 55 0.30 -10.53 -10.35
C ASN A 55 -1.11 -10.52 -10.96
N ARG A 56 -2.11 -10.06 -10.20
CA ARG A 56 -3.49 -10.00 -10.69
C ARG A 56 -3.66 -8.93 -11.76
N GLY A 57 -3.03 -7.76 -11.55
CA GLY A 57 -3.16 -6.61 -12.42
C GLY A 57 -2.50 -6.76 -13.79
N LEU A 58 -1.53 -7.67 -13.93
CA LEU A 58 -1.02 -8.08 -15.23
C LEU A 58 -2.10 -8.75 -16.10
N MET A 59 -3.05 -9.46 -15.48
CA MET A 59 -4.12 -10.20 -16.16
C MET A 59 -5.44 -9.41 -16.25
N ASP A 60 -5.59 -8.35 -15.45
CA ASP A 60 -6.79 -7.49 -15.42
C ASP A 60 -6.35 -6.04 -15.19
N PRO A 61 -5.83 -5.38 -16.26
CA PRO A 61 -5.20 -4.06 -16.17
C PRO A 61 -6.17 -2.93 -15.82
N ASP A 62 -7.45 -3.05 -16.17
CA ASP A 62 -8.47 -2.02 -15.91
C ASP A 62 -8.69 -1.80 -14.41
N ASN A 63 -8.52 -2.86 -13.63
CA ASN A 63 -8.61 -2.86 -12.18
C ASN A 63 -7.24 -2.67 -11.50
N TYR A 64 -6.16 -2.46 -12.27
CA TYR A 64 -4.79 -2.37 -11.79
C TYR A 64 -4.28 -0.93 -11.71
N ILE A 65 -4.00 -0.50 -10.48
CA ILE A 65 -3.58 0.87 -10.19
C ILE A 65 -2.08 0.87 -9.88
N LYS A 66 -1.32 1.50 -10.78
CA LYS A 66 0.12 1.75 -10.67
C LYS A 66 0.39 3.24 -10.71
N SER A 67 1.56 3.67 -10.24
CA SER A 67 2.04 5.05 -10.39
C SER A 67 1.18 6.13 -9.73
N THR A 68 0.47 5.76 -8.67
CA THR A 68 -0.44 6.61 -7.88
C THR A 68 0.15 7.98 -7.52
N LYS A 69 1.47 8.06 -7.29
CA LYS A 69 2.17 9.31 -6.94
C LYS A 69 2.40 10.27 -8.12
N ARG A 70 2.51 9.79 -9.37
CA ARG A 70 2.76 10.66 -10.55
C ARG A 70 1.53 11.44 -11.00
N SER A 71 0.36 11.10 -10.46
CA SER A 71 -0.93 11.70 -10.81
C SER A 71 -1.35 12.84 -9.88
N ILE A 72 -0.65 13.03 -8.75
CA ILE A 72 -0.98 14.07 -7.76
C ILE A 72 -0.64 15.48 -8.26
N ASP A 73 0.33 15.60 -9.17
CA ASP A 73 0.86 16.89 -9.64
C ASP A 73 0.30 17.35 -11.01
N SER A 74 -0.67 16.64 -11.58
CA SER A 74 -1.23 16.98 -12.91
C SER A 74 -2.45 17.91 -12.80
N PRO A 75 -2.46 19.12 -13.42
CA PRO A 75 -3.53 20.12 -13.27
C PRO A 75 -4.86 19.78 -13.97
N GLU A 76 -4.86 18.83 -14.92
CA GLU A 76 -6.07 18.48 -15.68
C GLU A 76 -7.02 17.56 -14.90
N LYS A 77 -8.06 18.14 -14.31
CA LYS A 77 -9.12 17.41 -13.59
C LYS A 77 -10.12 16.75 -14.54
N ASN A 78 -9.75 15.62 -15.12
CA ASN A 78 -10.71 14.69 -15.74
C ASN A 78 -11.42 13.86 -14.66
N LEU A 79 -12.72 13.55 -14.82
CA LEU A 79 -13.51 12.77 -13.84
C LEU A 79 -12.89 11.39 -13.56
N GLN A 80 -12.33 10.74 -14.58
CA GLN A 80 -11.59 9.48 -14.42
C GLN A 80 -10.30 9.67 -13.59
N LEU A 81 -9.64 10.82 -13.72
CA LEU A 81 -8.47 11.16 -12.90
C LEU A 81 -8.91 11.44 -11.46
N LEU A 82 -10.05 12.12 -11.25
CA LEU A 82 -10.59 12.38 -9.91
C LEU A 82 -10.98 11.09 -9.18
N ILE A 83 -11.58 10.12 -9.89
CA ILE A 83 -11.86 8.78 -9.36
C ILE A 83 -10.55 8.05 -9.06
N LYS A 84 -9.59 8.07 -9.98
CA LYS A 84 -8.24 7.51 -9.73
C LYS A 84 -7.57 8.16 -8.53
N LEU A 85 -7.70 9.48 -8.34
CA LEU A 85 -7.16 10.26 -7.23
C LEU A 85 -7.88 9.96 -5.90
N LEU A 86 -9.21 9.75 -5.93
CA LEU A 86 -9.98 9.37 -4.77
C LEU A 86 -9.61 7.95 -4.33
N VAL A 87 -9.52 7.02 -5.27
CA VAL A 87 -9.03 5.66 -5.02
C VAL A 87 -7.58 5.71 -4.56
N ALA A 88 -6.74 6.52 -5.17
CA ALA A 88 -5.35 6.79 -4.78
C ALA A 88 -5.19 7.41 -3.39
N LYS A 89 -6.18 8.14 -2.85
CA LYS A 89 -6.17 8.66 -1.48
C LYS A 89 -6.68 7.62 -0.48
N ILE A 90 -7.72 6.89 -0.86
CA ILE A 90 -8.35 5.87 -0.02
C ILE A 90 -7.47 4.60 0.09
N LEU A 91 -6.72 4.25 -0.95
CA LEU A 91 -5.85 3.08 -1.01
C LEU A 91 -4.69 3.14 -0.02
N PRO A 92 -3.87 4.20 0.02
CA PRO A 92 -2.87 4.40 1.04
C PRO A 92 -3.50 4.28 2.41
N LEU A 93 -4.66 4.89 2.66
CA LEU A 93 -5.35 4.77 3.94
C LEU A 93 -5.69 3.32 4.30
N LYS A 94 -6.22 2.53 3.35
CA LYS A 94 -6.52 1.10 3.53
C LYS A 94 -5.26 0.24 3.65
N PHE A 95 -4.20 0.57 2.93
CA PHE A 95 -2.88 -0.03 3.04
C PHE A 95 -2.30 0.24 4.43
N PHE A 96 -2.35 1.48 4.91
CA PHE A 96 -1.99 1.88 6.26
C PHE A 96 -2.85 1.19 7.32
N LEU A 97 -4.13 0.93 7.08
CA LEU A 97 -4.97 0.13 7.99
C LEU A 97 -4.55 -1.34 8.03
N LYS A 98 -4.20 -1.95 6.88
CA LYS A 98 -3.67 -3.31 6.80
C LYS A 98 -2.32 -3.41 7.50
N LEU A 99 -1.45 -2.43 7.26
CA LEU A 99 -0.19 -2.26 7.95
C LEU A 99 -0.40 -2.08 9.46
N LYS A 100 -1.32 -1.22 9.90
CA LYS A 100 -1.68 -1.05 11.32
C LYS A 100 -2.08 -2.37 11.96
N LYS A 101 -2.91 -3.19 11.30
CA LYS A 101 -3.27 -4.53 11.80
C LYS A 101 -2.06 -5.46 11.88
N LEU A 102 -1.23 -5.51 10.83
CA LEU A 102 0.02 -6.27 10.80
C LEU A 102 0.95 -5.85 11.95
N PHE A 103 1.10 -4.55 12.18
CA PHE A 103 1.92 -4.01 13.26
C PHE A 103 1.33 -4.25 14.63
N THR A 104 0.01 -4.19 14.80
CA THR A 104 -0.64 -4.54 16.06
C THR A 104 -0.24 -5.95 16.49
N ASN A 105 -0.19 -6.88 15.52
CA ASN A 105 0.23 -8.25 15.74
C ASN A 105 1.75 -8.39 16.00
N ILE A 106 2.59 -7.73 15.19
CA ILE A 106 4.06 -7.78 15.33
C ILE A 106 4.55 -7.11 16.62
N LEU A 107 3.91 -6.01 17.02
CA LEU A 107 4.28 -5.23 18.20
C LEU A 107 3.71 -5.80 19.51
N GLY A 108 2.90 -6.87 19.44
CA GLY A 108 2.24 -7.44 20.62
C GLY A 108 1.27 -6.48 21.31
N MET A 109 0.90 -5.38 20.66
CA MET A 109 -0.03 -4.39 21.22
C MET A 109 -1.45 -4.95 21.12
N LYS A 110 -1.86 -5.80 22.06
CA LYS A 110 -3.28 -6.17 22.21
C LYS A 110 -4.09 -4.89 22.30
N LYS A 111 -5.14 -4.77 21.47
CA LYS A 111 -6.16 -3.74 21.66
C LYS A 111 -6.69 -3.90 23.09
N LYS A 112 -6.48 -2.91 23.94
CA LYS A 112 -7.39 -2.64 25.06
C LYS A 112 -8.72 -2.17 24.49
#